data_AF-A0A2W5UZ59-F1
#
_entry.id   AF-A0A2W5UZ59-F1
#
_cell.length_a   1.000
_cell.length_b   1.000
_cell.length_c   1.000
_cell.angle_alpha   90.00
_cell.angle_beta   90.00
_cell.angle_gamma   90.00
#
_symmetry.space_group_name_H-M   'P 1'
#
loop_
_entity.id
_entity.type
_entity.pdbx_description
1 polymer ?
#
loop_
_entity_poly.entity_id
_entity_poly.type
_entity_poly.pdbx_seq_one_letter_code
_entity_poly.pdbx_strand_id
1 'polypeptide(L)'
;ELENLVAHFRAQGFVPKAIAGGRQQSAVQRGPRRADHPVAKKARAMWISLHQLGVVENASEKALETFAKRQLGVERMQWMDQGLGFKLVEALKAMAEREGWSQDLAGIEKKQHVRILKVRLAWAQAKRLGERFSAAALSDRDLDMAIAVYAARLNEARHG
;
A
#
# COMPACT_ATOMS: atom_id res chain seq x y z
N GLU A 1 9.62 16.35 36.27
CA GLU A 1 8.17 16.66 36.17
C GLU A 1 7.26 15.43 36.33
N LEU A 2 7.54 14.29 35.69
CA LEU A 2 6.75 13.05 35.85
C LEU A 2 6.73 12.49 37.29
N GLU A 3 7.85 12.60 38.01
CA GLU A 3 7.98 12.08 39.38
C GLU A 3 7.07 12.82 40.38
N ASN A 4 6.87 14.12 40.19
CA ASN A 4 5.98 14.93 41.02
C ASN A 4 4.51 14.55 40.83
N LEU A 5 4.12 14.18 39.60
CA LEU A 5 2.76 13.73 39.30
C LEU A 5 2.46 12.40 40.02
N VAL A 6 3.41 11.45 39.98
CA VAL A 6 3.24 10.13 40.62
C VAL A 6 3.14 10.26 42.15
N ALA A 7 3.90 11.17 42.75
CA ALA A 7 3.81 11.46 44.19
C ALA A 7 2.44 12.04 44.57
N HIS A 8 1.91 12.97 43.76
CA HIS A 8 0.60 13.58 44.00
C HIS A 8 -0.55 12.54 43.93
N PHE A 9 -0.53 11.65 42.94
CA PHE A 9 -1.54 10.59 42.84
C PHE A 9 -1.48 9.59 44.01
N ARG A 10 -0.27 9.23 44.48
CA ARG A 10 -0.12 8.36 45.67
C ARG A 10 -0.71 8.97 46.94
N ALA A 11 -0.55 10.28 47.13
CA ALA A 11 -1.12 11.00 48.27
C ALA A 11 -2.66 10.99 48.29
N GLN A 12 -3.31 10.80 47.13
CA GLN A 12 -4.76 10.70 46.98
C GLN A 12 -5.28 9.25 47.00
N GLY A 13 -4.48 8.29 47.45
CA GLY A 13 -4.89 6.89 47.59
C GLY A 13 -4.77 6.06 46.31
N PHE A 14 -4.13 6.57 45.27
CA PHE A 14 -3.79 5.77 44.10
C PHE A 14 -2.67 4.77 44.44
N VAL A 15 -2.98 3.48 44.41
CA VAL A 15 -1.99 2.40 44.54
C VAL A 15 -1.62 1.89 43.15
N PRO A 16 -0.48 2.31 42.57
CA PRO A 16 -0.03 1.79 41.28
C PRO A 16 0.29 0.29 41.42
N LYS A 17 -0.44 -0.54 40.68
CA LYS A 17 -0.18 -1.98 40.61
C LYS A 17 1.04 -2.20 39.71
N ALA A 18 2.23 -2.32 40.31
CA ALA A 18 3.43 -2.71 39.58
C ALA A 18 3.23 -4.15 39.05
N ILE A 19 3.24 -4.33 37.73
CA ILE A 19 3.32 -5.66 37.13
C ILE A 19 4.77 -6.14 37.29
N ALA A 20 5.03 -6.91 38.34
CA ALA A 20 6.30 -7.59 38.52
C ALA A 20 6.51 -8.57 37.35
N GLY A 21 7.53 -8.31 36.52
CA GLY A 21 7.90 -9.16 35.38
C GLY A 21 7.62 -8.57 33.98
N GLY A 22 7.10 -7.35 33.89
CA GLY A 22 7.08 -6.64 32.62
C GLY A 22 8.51 -6.30 32.21
N ARG A 23 9.13 -7.11 31.34
CA ARG A 23 10.30 -6.67 30.54
C ARG A 23 10.00 -5.23 30.13
N GLN A 24 10.91 -4.31 30.45
CA GLN A 24 11.03 -3.07 29.71
C GLN A 24 11.35 -3.48 28.27
N GLN A 25 10.32 -3.90 27.52
CA GLN A 25 10.32 -3.73 26.09
C GLN A 25 10.40 -2.22 25.97
N SER A 26 11.62 -1.72 25.77
CA SER A 26 11.87 -0.46 25.09
C SER A 26 10.74 -0.31 24.10
N ALA A 27 9.82 0.59 24.40
CA ALA A 27 8.67 0.83 23.56
C ALA A 27 9.27 1.31 22.25
N VAL A 28 9.54 0.36 21.34
CA VAL A 28 9.77 0.65 19.94
C VAL A 28 8.57 1.48 19.62
N GLN A 29 8.78 2.79 19.43
CA GLN A 29 7.71 3.71 19.11
C GLN A 29 7.08 3.15 17.84
N ARG A 30 6.03 2.35 18.01
CA ARG A 30 5.25 1.83 16.91
C ARG A 30 4.61 3.07 16.36
N GLY A 31 5.14 3.54 15.24
CA GLY A 31 4.54 4.63 14.48
C GLY A 31 3.04 4.35 14.29
N PRO A 32 2.25 5.38 13.97
CA PRO A 32 0.80 5.27 13.84
C PRO A 32 0.40 4.02 13.05
N ARG A 33 -0.53 3.23 13.61
CA ARG A 33 -0.96 1.97 13.00
C ARG A 33 -1.55 2.26 11.61
N ARG A 34 -1.06 1.56 10.59
CA ARG A 34 -1.60 1.67 9.23
C ARG A 34 -3.04 1.17 9.16
N ALA A 35 -3.80 1.69 8.21
CA ALA A 35 -5.18 1.28 7.99
C ALA A 35 -5.26 -0.19 7.52
N ASP A 36 -5.99 -1.05 8.24
CA ASP A 36 -5.99 -2.50 7.98
C ASP A 36 -7.26 -3.03 7.29
N HIS A 37 -8.23 -2.17 6.99
CA HIS A 37 -9.48 -2.55 6.34
C HIS A 37 -9.27 -2.91 4.85
N PRO A 38 -10.18 -3.72 4.24
CA PRO A 38 -9.97 -4.28 2.90
C PRO A 38 -9.69 -3.22 1.80
N VAL A 39 -10.36 -2.07 1.87
CA VAL A 39 -10.18 -1.00 0.88
C VAL A 39 -8.80 -0.38 0.96
N ALA A 40 -8.29 -0.07 2.17
CA ALA A 40 -6.91 0.41 2.35
C ALA A 40 -5.87 -0.61 1.87
N LYS A 41 -6.08 -1.91 2.13
CA LYS A 41 -5.20 -2.97 1.61
C LYS A 41 -5.18 -2.98 0.08
N LYS A 42 -6.34 -2.84 -0.57
CA LYS A 42 -6.46 -2.76 -2.03
C LYS A 42 -5.78 -1.50 -2.57
N ALA A 43 -6.04 -0.33 -1.99
CA ALA A 43 -5.43 0.93 -2.40
C ALA A 43 -3.90 0.87 -2.30
N ARG A 44 -3.36 0.30 -1.21
CA ARG A 44 -1.91 0.04 -1.08
C ARG A 44 -1.37 -0.85 -2.18
N ALA A 45 -2.01 -1.99 -2.44
CA ALA A 45 -1.55 -2.91 -3.48
C ALA A 45 -1.51 -2.21 -4.85
N MET A 46 -2.54 -1.45 -5.18
CA MET A 46 -2.58 -0.65 -6.41
C MET A 46 -1.49 0.43 -6.45
N TRP A 47 -1.25 1.12 -5.33
CA TRP A 47 -0.18 2.14 -5.24
C TRP A 47 1.21 1.54 -5.48
N ILE A 48 1.48 0.37 -4.91
CA ILE A 48 2.73 -0.37 -5.14
C ILE A 48 2.83 -0.80 -6.60
N SER A 49 1.76 -1.33 -7.20
CA SER A 49 1.75 -1.68 -8.63
C SER A 49 1.99 -0.46 -9.55
N LEU A 50 1.39 0.69 -9.24
CA LEU A 50 1.63 1.94 -9.97
C LEU A 50 3.07 2.41 -9.83
N HIS A 51 3.69 2.22 -8.67
CA HIS A 51 5.12 2.49 -8.49
C HIS A 51 5.98 1.54 -9.32
N GLN A 52 5.67 0.24 -9.32
CA GLN A 52 6.34 -0.77 -10.15
C GLN A 52 6.20 -0.51 -11.65
N LEU A 53 5.11 0.13 -12.07
CA LEU A 53 4.90 0.59 -13.45
C LEU A 53 5.66 1.91 -13.76
N GLY A 54 6.27 2.54 -12.76
CA GLY A 54 6.95 3.81 -12.89
C GLY A 54 6.02 5.02 -13.00
N VAL A 55 4.76 4.91 -12.54
CA VAL A 55 3.78 6.02 -12.57
C VAL A 55 3.96 6.95 -11.38
N VAL A 56 4.27 6.38 -10.21
CA VAL A 56 4.52 7.14 -8.98
C VAL A 56 5.93 6.88 -8.49
N GLU A 57 6.58 7.90 -7.94
CA GLU A 57 7.99 7.85 -7.54
C GLU A 57 8.21 7.21 -6.16
N ASN A 58 7.23 7.33 -5.25
CA ASN A 58 7.38 6.87 -3.88
C ASN A 58 6.27 5.88 -3.50
N ALA A 59 6.63 4.62 -3.30
CA ALA A 59 5.72 3.54 -2.93
C ALA A 59 5.22 3.58 -1.48
N SER A 60 5.70 4.50 -0.64
CA SER A 60 5.41 4.50 0.79
C SER A 60 3.94 4.80 1.11
N GLU A 61 3.48 4.29 2.26
CA GLU A 61 2.13 4.57 2.78
C GLU A 61 1.85 6.07 2.90
N LYS A 62 2.87 6.83 3.34
CA LYS A 62 2.76 8.29 3.52
C LYS A 62 2.55 9.01 2.18
N ALA A 63 3.16 8.52 1.10
CA ALA A 63 2.93 9.07 -0.23
C ALA A 63 1.51 8.79 -0.72
N LEU A 64 1.00 7.58 -0.48
CA LEU A 64 -0.40 7.22 -0.77
C LEU A 64 -1.39 8.07 0.05
N GLU A 65 -1.14 8.30 1.34
CA GLU A 65 -1.95 9.18 2.18
C GLU A 65 -1.90 10.64 1.71
N THR A 66 -0.73 11.11 1.26
CA THR A 66 -0.60 12.46 0.66
C THR A 66 -1.41 12.57 -0.62
N PHE A 67 -1.42 11.53 -1.44
CA PHE A 67 -2.27 11.46 -2.62
C PHE A 67 -3.77 11.46 -2.24
N ALA A 68 -4.18 10.62 -1.28
CA ALA A 68 -5.55 10.58 -0.77
C ALA A 68 -6.01 11.94 -0.20
N LYS A 69 -5.13 12.66 0.51
CA LYS A 69 -5.39 14.02 1.00
C LYS A 69 -5.66 14.99 -0.15
N ARG A 70 -4.85 14.95 -1.22
CA ARG A 70 -5.03 15.81 -2.40
C ARG A 70 -6.30 15.48 -3.18
N GLN A 71 -6.65 14.21 -3.31
CA GLN A 71 -7.80 13.76 -4.09
C GLN A 71 -9.13 13.89 -3.35
N LEU A 72 -9.14 13.61 -2.04
CA LEU A 72 -10.36 13.39 -1.27
C LEU A 72 -10.42 14.19 0.05
N GLY A 73 -9.38 14.97 0.38
CA GLY A 73 -9.31 15.72 1.63
C GLY A 73 -9.00 14.88 2.88
N VAL A 74 -8.69 13.59 2.72
CA VAL A 74 -8.46 12.68 3.86
C VAL A 74 -6.98 12.52 4.15
N GLU A 75 -6.54 12.92 5.35
CA GLU A 75 -5.13 12.84 5.72
C GLU A 75 -4.63 11.43 6.02
N ARG A 76 -5.49 10.59 6.61
CA ARG A 76 -5.13 9.24 7.04
C ARG A 76 -6.13 8.26 6.50
N MET A 77 -5.67 7.20 5.85
CA MET A 77 -6.57 6.19 5.29
C MET A 77 -7.43 5.52 6.37
N GLN A 78 -6.96 5.49 7.61
CA GLN A 78 -7.72 4.93 8.75
C GLN A 78 -9.02 5.67 9.06
N TRP A 79 -9.17 6.92 8.59
CA TRP A 79 -10.35 7.76 8.78
C TRP A 79 -11.32 7.70 7.60
N MET A 80 -11.00 6.92 6.56
CA MET A 80 -11.86 6.77 5.40
C MET A 80 -13.06 5.88 5.73
N ASP A 81 -14.25 6.35 5.36
CA ASP A 81 -15.42 5.49 5.24
C ASP A 81 -15.40 4.70 3.92
N GLN A 82 -16.44 3.87 3.70
CA GLN A 82 -16.55 3.07 2.48
C GLN A 82 -16.68 3.93 1.22
N GLY A 83 -17.34 5.09 1.29
CA GLY A 83 -17.57 5.97 0.13
C GLY A 83 -16.29 6.65 -0.33
N LEU A 84 -15.52 7.20 0.61
CA LEU A 84 -14.18 7.74 0.36
C LEU A 84 -13.23 6.65 -0.11
N GLY A 85 -13.32 5.46 0.50
CA GLY A 85 -12.58 4.27 0.08
C GLY A 85 -12.82 3.92 -1.40
N PHE A 86 -14.08 3.89 -1.81
CA PHE A 86 -14.46 3.64 -3.20
C PHE A 86 -13.89 4.71 -4.14
N LYS A 87 -14.06 6.00 -3.81
CA LYS A 87 -13.52 7.10 -4.63
C LYS A 87 -11.99 7.03 -4.79
N LEU A 88 -11.25 6.64 -3.74
CA LEU A 88 -9.80 6.46 -3.83
C LEU A 88 -9.44 5.34 -4.80
N VAL A 89 -10.12 4.20 -4.70
CA VAL A 89 -9.88 3.06 -5.60
C VAL A 89 -10.19 3.44 -7.04
N GLU A 90 -11.28 4.16 -7.31
CA GLU A 90 -11.61 4.61 -8.67
C GLU A 90 -10.57 5.60 -9.23
N ALA A 91 -10.06 6.52 -8.41
CA ALA A 91 -8.96 7.40 -8.81
C ALA A 91 -7.68 6.61 -9.16
N LEU A 92 -7.34 5.59 -8.37
CA LEU A 92 -6.19 4.72 -8.65
C LEU A 92 -6.40 3.87 -9.91
N LYS A 93 -7.63 3.39 -10.17
CA LYS A 93 -7.96 2.69 -11.42
C LYS A 93 -7.81 3.61 -12.63
N ALA A 94 -8.32 4.83 -12.55
CA ALA A 94 -8.20 5.80 -13.64
C ALA A 94 -6.73 6.12 -13.98
N MET A 95 -5.87 6.20 -12.96
CA MET A 95 -4.41 6.27 -13.18
C MET A 95 -3.89 5.01 -13.87
N ALA A 96 -4.24 3.82 -13.39
CA ALA A 96 -3.78 2.58 -14.00
C ALA A 96 -4.18 2.44 -15.48
N GLU A 97 -5.44 2.76 -15.82
CA GLU A 97 -5.95 2.69 -17.20
C GLU A 97 -5.22 3.66 -18.13
N ARG A 98 -5.02 4.92 -17.72
CA ARG A 98 -4.28 5.92 -18.52
C ARG A 98 -2.85 5.45 -18.83
N GLU A 99 -2.26 4.71 -17.91
CA GLU A 99 -0.86 4.27 -17.98
C GLU A 99 -0.71 2.89 -18.63
N GLY A 100 -1.81 2.32 -19.14
CA GLY A 100 -1.84 1.07 -19.92
C GLY A 100 -2.04 -0.21 -19.09
N TRP A 101 -2.30 -0.09 -17.78
CA TRP A 101 -2.55 -1.24 -16.90
C TRP A 101 -4.06 -1.41 -16.63
N SER A 102 -4.74 -2.14 -17.53
CA SER A 102 -6.18 -2.29 -17.46
C SER A 102 -6.69 -3.04 -16.22
N GLN A 103 -7.64 -2.43 -15.53
CA GLN A 103 -8.31 -2.89 -14.31
C GLN A 103 -9.67 -3.54 -14.59
N ASP A 104 -10.08 -3.65 -15.86
CA ASP A 104 -11.39 -4.21 -16.22
C ASP A 104 -11.45 -5.73 -15.97
N LEU A 105 -12.29 -6.14 -15.02
CA LEU A 105 -12.47 -7.54 -14.65
C LEU A 105 -13.88 -8.04 -14.99
N ALA A 106 -14.63 -7.30 -15.82
CA ALA A 106 -15.95 -7.72 -16.27
C ALA A 106 -15.87 -9.09 -16.96
N GLY A 107 -16.76 -10.01 -16.57
CA GLY A 107 -16.79 -11.37 -17.11
C GLY A 107 -15.66 -12.29 -16.64
N ILE A 108 -14.72 -11.83 -15.81
CA ILE A 108 -13.63 -12.65 -15.29
C ILE A 108 -14.03 -13.29 -13.95
N GLU A 109 -13.76 -14.58 -13.80
CA GLU A 109 -14.00 -15.30 -12.54
C GLU A 109 -13.15 -14.72 -11.39
N LYS A 110 -13.75 -14.56 -10.19
CA LYS A 110 -13.08 -13.93 -9.03
C LYS A 110 -11.74 -14.56 -8.67
N LYS A 111 -11.61 -15.90 -8.77
CA LYS A 111 -10.35 -16.61 -8.49
C LYS A 111 -9.22 -16.25 -9.47
N GLN A 112 -9.55 -15.74 -10.66
CA GLN A 112 -8.58 -15.34 -11.68
C GLN A 112 -8.21 -13.85 -11.61
N HIS A 113 -8.94 -13.03 -10.84
CA HIS A 113 -8.75 -11.57 -10.82
C HIS A 113 -7.30 -11.16 -10.56
N VAL A 114 -6.68 -11.72 -9.52
CA VAL A 114 -5.29 -11.38 -9.15
C VAL A 114 -4.33 -11.75 -10.28
N ARG A 115 -4.45 -12.95 -10.84
CA ARG A 115 -3.59 -13.42 -11.94
C ARG A 115 -3.74 -12.52 -13.17
N ILE A 116 -4.97 -12.19 -13.57
CA ILE A 116 -5.22 -11.30 -14.72
C ILE A 116 -4.61 -9.92 -14.51
N LEU A 117 -4.76 -9.33 -13.32
CA LEU A 117 -4.15 -8.03 -13.01
C LEU A 117 -2.62 -8.09 -13.04
N LYS A 118 -2.00 -9.17 -12.56
CA LYS A 118 -0.54 -9.41 -12.65
C LYS A 118 -0.07 -9.50 -14.10
N VAL A 119 -0.76 -10.31 -14.93
CA VAL A 119 -0.45 -10.44 -16.36
C VAL A 119 -0.50 -9.09 -17.07
N ARG A 120 -1.55 -8.31 -16.82
CA ARG A 120 -1.70 -6.98 -17.43
C ARG A 120 -0.65 -5.98 -16.93
N LEU A 121 -0.24 -6.07 -15.66
CA LEU A 121 0.82 -5.24 -15.12
C LEU A 121 2.15 -5.55 -15.82
N ALA A 122 2.52 -6.84 -15.89
CA ALA A 122 3.73 -7.28 -16.58
C ALA A 122 3.72 -6.88 -18.06
N TRP A 123 2.57 -6.99 -18.73
CA TRP A 123 2.43 -6.55 -20.12
C TRP A 123 2.63 -5.03 -20.27
N ALA A 124 2.03 -4.23 -19.38
CA ALA A 124 2.20 -2.77 -19.37
C ALA A 124 3.66 -2.35 -19.12
N GLN A 125 4.37 -3.05 -18.21
CA GLN A 125 5.77 -2.81 -17.95
C GLN A 125 6.67 -3.20 -19.14
N ALA A 126 6.46 -4.39 -19.72
CA ALA A 126 7.20 -4.84 -20.90
C ALA A 126 6.98 -3.89 -22.10
N LYS A 127 5.75 -3.42 -22.32
CA LYS A 127 5.45 -2.42 -23.35
C LYS A 127 6.24 -1.13 -23.15
N ARG A 128 6.39 -0.65 -21.91
CA ARG A 128 7.21 0.56 -21.60
C ARG A 128 8.69 0.35 -21.86
N LEU A 129 9.18 -0.88 -21.65
CA LEU A 129 10.56 -1.26 -21.97
C LEU A 129 10.79 -1.55 -23.46
N GLY A 130 9.73 -1.53 -24.30
CA GLY A 130 9.84 -1.89 -25.71
C GLY A 130 9.98 -3.40 -25.95
N GLU A 131 9.58 -4.22 -24.98
CA GLU A 131 9.77 -5.68 -24.99
C GLU A 131 8.48 -6.44 -25.32
N ARG A 132 8.65 -7.64 -25.88
CA ARG A 132 7.56 -8.59 -26.06
C ARG A 132 7.38 -9.42 -24.79
N PHE A 133 6.14 -9.59 -24.36
CA PHE A 133 5.78 -10.40 -23.18
C PHE A 133 4.66 -11.39 -23.51
N SER A 134 4.77 -12.61 -22.98
CA SER A 134 3.73 -13.65 -23.03
C SER A 134 3.59 -14.34 -21.69
N ALA A 135 2.36 -14.48 -21.21
CA ALA A 135 2.06 -15.10 -19.92
C ALA A 135 1.59 -16.57 -20.01
N ALA A 136 1.49 -17.14 -21.22
CA ALA A 136 0.81 -18.41 -21.47
C ALA A 136 1.35 -19.58 -20.61
N ALA A 137 2.66 -19.63 -20.40
CA ALA A 137 3.34 -20.68 -19.65
C ALA A 137 3.75 -20.28 -18.22
N LEU A 138 3.46 -19.05 -17.79
CA LEU A 138 3.98 -18.51 -16.53
C LEU A 138 3.09 -18.89 -15.33
N SER A 139 3.69 -19.43 -14.28
CA SER A 139 3.01 -19.58 -12.99
C SER A 139 2.79 -18.22 -12.31
N ASP A 140 1.99 -18.17 -11.25
CA ASP A 140 1.78 -16.93 -10.49
C ASP A 140 3.08 -16.41 -9.86
N ARG A 141 4.00 -17.32 -9.48
CA ARG A 141 5.32 -16.96 -8.97
C ARG A 141 6.21 -16.37 -10.07
N ASP A 142 6.17 -16.94 -11.27
CA ASP A 142 6.93 -16.41 -12.41
C ASP A 142 6.44 -15.03 -12.83
N LEU A 143 5.13 -14.78 -12.73
CA LEU A 143 4.56 -13.46 -12.94
C LEU A 143 5.05 -12.44 -11.90
N ASP A 144 5.11 -12.81 -10.62
CA ASP A 144 5.64 -11.91 -9.58
C ASP A 144 7.12 -11.57 -9.81
N MET A 145 7.91 -12.57 -10.22
CA MET A 145 9.31 -12.38 -10.57
C MET A 145 9.47 -11.49 -11.81
N ALA A 146 8.67 -11.70 -12.86
CA ALA A 146 8.68 -10.85 -14.05
C ALA A 146 8.32 -9.39 -13.72
N ILE A 147 7.27 -9.16 -12.91
CA ILE A 147 6.86 -7.83 -12.47
C ILE A 147 7.99 -7.14 -11.70
N ALA A 148 8.67 -7.86 -10.80
CA ALA A 148 9.79 -7.33 -10.02
C ALA A 148 10.99 -6.97 -10.91
N VAL A 149 11.34 -7.85 -11.86
CA VAL A 149 12.45 -7.61 -12.81
C VAL A 149 12.15 -6.41 -13.70
N TYR A 150 10.95 -6.33 -14.29
CA TYR A 150 10.60 -5.18 -15.13
C TYR A 150 10.52 -3.89 -14.32
N ALA A 151 10.02 -3.93 -13.08
CA ALA A 151 10.00 -2.76 -12.20
C ALA A 151 11.42 -2.24 -11.89
N ALA A 152 12.37 -3.12 -11.58
CA ALA A 152 13.76 -2.74 -11.32
C ALA A 152 14.37 -2.05 -12.55
N ARG A 153 14.18 -2.61 -13.74
CA ARG A 153 14.70 -2.07 -15.00
C ARG A 153 14.05 -0.73 -15.39
N LEU A 154 12.74 -0.58 -15.15
CA LEU A 154 12.06 0.70 -15.34
C LEU A 154 12.59 1.78 -14.40
N ASN A 155 12.96 1.42 -13.17
CA ASN A 155 13.57 2.37 -12.23
C ASN A 155 15.01 2.74 -12.66
N GLU A 156 15.81 1.77 -13.10
CA GLU A 156 17.15 2.02 -13.65
C GLU A 156 17.10 3.00 -14.83
N ALA A 157 16.20 2.76 -15.79
CA ALA A 157 16.02 3.62 -16.97
C ALA A 157 15.52 5.05 -16.64
N ARG A 158 15.00 5.29 -15.43
CA ARG A 158 14.58 6.63 -14.98
C ARG A 158 15.70 7.42 -14.29
N HIS A 159 16.70 6.73 -13.77
CA HIS A 159 17.78 7.32 -12.97
C HIS A 159 19.15 7.30 -13.66
N GLY A 160 19.30 6.56 -14.75
CA GLY A 160 20.46 6.61 -15.65
C GLY A 160 20.26 7.62 -16.78
#